data_AF-M5BW93-F1
#
_entry.id   AF-M5BW93-F1
#
_cell.length_a   1.000
_cell.length_b   1.000
_cell.length_c   1.000
_cell.angle_alpha   90.00
_cell.angle_beta   90.00
_cell.angle_gamma   90.00
#
_symmetry.space_group_name_H-M   'P 1'
#
loop_
_entity.id
_entity.type
_entity.pdbx_description
1 polymer ?
#
loop_
_entity_poly.entity_id
_entity_poly.type
_entity_poly.pdbx_seq_one_letter_code
_entity_poly.pdbx_strand_id
1 'polypeptide(L)'
;MIVDLAKGELDGLAREGRAIKERKKWVDNEEKRLRTKVSEEADLIARLQRVHLVVDEISAKAKAIAQEPEPGSKLGEFTPYFDQLLMEYSGEYEMYRLDEIVVASITPAVSTLFAAGDPN
;
A
#
# COMPACT_ATOMS: atom_id res chain seq x y z
N MET A 1 -5.77 -3.33 -67.20
CA MET A 1 -6.11 -1.98 -66.72
C MET A 1 -7.15 -1.98 -65.59
N ILE A 2 -8.38 -2.50 -65.74
CA ILE A 2 -9.35 -2.53 -64.61
C ILE A 2 -8.97 -3.58 -63.55
N VAL A 3 -8.54 -4.78 -63.98
CA VAL A 3 -8.16 -5.88 -63.07
C VAL A 3 -6.93 -5.54 -62.22
N ASP A 4 -5.96 -4.82 -62.79
CA ASP A 4 -4.72 -4.45 -62.10
C ASP A 4 -4.96 -3.38 -61.04
N LEU A 5 -5.87 -2.43 -61.32
CA LEU A 5 -6.31 -1.41 -60.36
C LEU A 5 -7.03 -2.04 -59.17
N ALA A 6 -8.00 -2.93 -59.44
CA ALA A 6 -8.77 -3.62 -58.40
C ALA A 6 -7.89 -4.52 -57.51
N LYS A 7 -6.85 -5.15 -58.07
CA LYS A 7 -5.87 -5.92 -57.27
C LYS A 7 -5.05 -5.03 -56.33
N GLY A 8 -4.62 -3.86 -56.79
CA GLY A 8 -3.89 -2.89 -55.97
C GLY A 8 -4.73 -2.38 -54.79
N GLU A 9 -6.01 -2.10 -55.02
CA GLU A 9 -6.95 -1.68 -53.97
C GLU A 9 -7.19 -2.80 -52.94
N LEU A 10 -7.36 -4.04 -53.40
CA LEU A 10 -7.49 -5.22 -52.53
C LEU A 10 -6.24 -5.45 -51.66
N ASP A 11 -5.05 -5.32 -52.23
CA ASP A 11 -3.79 -5.44 -51.48
C ASP A 11 -3.61 -4.30 -50.48
N GLY A 12 -4.04 -3.08 -50.82
CA GLY A 12 -4.09 -1.93 -49.92
C GLY A 12 -4.98 -2.21 -48.72
N LEU A 13 -6.22 -2.62 -48.96
CA LEU A 13 -7.18 -3.01 -47.92
C LEU A 13 -6.66 -4.16 -47.05
N ALA A 14 -5.99 -5.15 -47.63
CA ALA A 14 -5.42 -6.27 -46.89
C ALA A 14 -4.27 -5.85 -45.96
N ARG A 15 -3.49 -4.82 -46.32
CA ARG A 15 -2.43 -4.25 -45.46
C ARG A 15 -3.03 -3.41 -44.35
N GLU A 16 -4.01 -2.56 -44.67
CA GLU A 16 -4.74 -1.77 -43.68
C GLU A 16 -5.44 -2.65 -42.66
N GLY A 17 -6.12 -3.71 -43.10
CA GLY A 17 -6.77 -4.68 -42.22
C GLY A 17 -5.79 -5.37 -41.26
N ARG A 18 -4.58 -5.69 -41.73
CA ARG A 18 -3.51 -6.23 -40.86
C ARG A 18 -3.03 -5.20 -39.84
N ALA A 19 -2.75 -3.98 -40.27
CA ALA A 19 -2.30 -2.90 -39.39
C ALA A 19 -3.35 -2.59 -38.30
N ILE A 20 -4.63 -2.55 -38.65
CA ILE A 20 -5.73 -2.36 -37.70
C ILE A 20 -5.80 -3.53 -36.71
N LYS A 21 -5.67 -4.77 -37.17
CA LYS A 21 -5.70 -5.96 -36.31
C LYS A 21 -4.55 -5.98 -35.30
N GLU A 22 -3.34 -5.62 -35.73
CA GLU A 22 -2.17 -5.54 -34.86
C GLU A 22 -2.33 -4.42 -33.81
N ARG A 23 -2.80 -3.24 -34.23
CA ARG A 23 -3.08 -2.14 -33.32
C ARG A 23 -4.14 -2.52 -32.29
N LYS A 24 -5.22 -3.18 -32.72
CA LYS A 24 -6.27 -3.66 -31.81
C LYS A 24 -5.70 -4.64 -30.79
N LYS A 25 -4.93 -5.64 -31.24
CA LYS A 25 -4.27 -6.60 -30.34
C LYS A 25 -3.36 -5.91 -29.33
N TRP A 26 -2.62 -4.89 -29.75
CA TRP A 26 -1.76 -4.11 -28.86
C TRP A 26 -2.59 -3.35 -27.81
N VAL A 27 -3.66 -2.66 -28.23
CA VAL A 27 -4.55 -1.93 -27.31
C VAL A 27 -5.19 -2.88 -26.30
N ASP A 28 -5.70 -4.04 -26.73
CA ASP A 28 -6.34 -5.02 -25.85
C ASP A 28 -5.34 -5.55 -24.79
N ASN A 29 -4.10 -5.80 -25.20
CA ASN A 29 -3.03 -6.23 -24.29
C ASN A 29 -2.65 -5.13 -23.30
N GLU A 30 -2.53 -3.90 -23.78
CA GLU A 30 -2.16 -2.76 -22.95
C GLU A 30 -3.27 -2.40 -21.95
N GLU A 31 -4.53 -2.47 -22.37
CA GLU A 31 -5.68 -2.31 -21.48
C GLU A 31 -5.65 -3.35 -20.37
N LYS A 32 -5.43 -4.63 -20.70
CA LYS A 32 -5.31 -5.70 -19.71
C LYS A 32 -4.18 -5.42 -18.72
N ARG A 33 -3.00 -5.02 -19.22
CA ARG A 33 -1.84 -4.68 -18.39
C ARG A 33 -2.13 -3.53 -17.44
N LEU A 34 -2.80 -2.48 -17.93
CA LEU A 34 -3.17 -1.32 -17.14
C LEU A 34 -4.22 -1.67 -16.08
N ARG A 35 -5.23 -2.48 -16.41
CA ARG A 35 -6.22 -2.95 -15.45
C ARG A 35 -5.60 -3.74 -14.31
N THR A 36 -4.64 -4.62 -14.61
CA THR A 36 -3.88 -5.34 -13.57
C THR A 36 -3.13 -4.38 -12.66
N LYS A 37 -2.39 -3.42 -13.22
CA LYS A 37 -1.69 -2.41 -12.40
C LYS A 37 -2.63 -1.60 -11.51
N VAL A 38 -3.77 -1.17 -12.05
CA VAL A 38 -4.76 -0.42 -11.26
C VAL A 38 -5.28 -1.27 -10.10
N SER A 39 -5.51 -2.56 -10.31
CA SER A 39 -5.91 -3.47 -9.24
C SER A 39 -4.83 -3.62 -8.18
N GLU A 40 -3.57 -3.84 -8.58
CA GLU A 40 -2.44 -3.99 -7.68
C GLU A 40 -2.22 -2.73 -6.82
N GLU A 41 -2.33 -1.55 -7.42
CA GLU A 41 -2.23 -0.27 -6.69
C GLU A 41 -3.42 -0.06 -5.74
N ALA A 42 -4.64 -0.44 -6.15
CA ALA A 42 -5.81 -0.36 -5.27
C ALA A 42 -5.66 -1.27 -4.04
N ASP A 43 -5.12 -2.48 -4.23
CA ASP A 43 -4.82 -3.41 -3.15
C ASP A 43 -3.75 -2.85 -2.21
N LEU A 44 -2.68 -2.25 -2.76
CA LEU A 44 -1.64 -1.59 -1.98
C LEU A 44 -2.20 -0.43 -1.15
N ILE A 45 -3.02 0.44 -1.75
CA ILE A 45 -3.70 1.53 -1.05
C ILE A 45 -4.54 0.99 0.11
N ALA A 46 -5.35 -0.05 -0.14
CA ALA A 46 -6.20 -0.64 0.89
C ALA A 46 -5.39 -1.28 2.03
N ARG A 47 -4.22 -1.83 1.74
CA ARG A 47 -3.30 -2.35 2.77
C ARG A 47 -2.68 -1.22 3.59
N LEU A 48 -2.17 -0.17 2.94
CA LEU A 48 -1.60 1.00 3.62
C LEU A 48 -2.62 1.72 4.50
N GLN A 49 -3.88 1.83 4.06
CA GLN A 49 -4.95 2.39 4.88
C GLN A 49 -5.17 1.58 6.16
N ARG A 50 -5.12 0.25 6.09
CA ARG A 50 -5.25 -0.59 7.29
C ARG A 50 -4.07 -0.44 8.23
N VAL A 51 -2.84 -0.35 7.70
CA VAL A 51 -1.65 -0.05 8.51
C VAL A 51 -1.81 1.29 9.23
N HIS A 52 -2.29 2.33 8.54
CA HIS A 52 -2.54 3.64 9.15
C HIS A 52 -3.52 3.56 10.32
N LEU A 53 -4.61 2.80 10.19
CA LEU A 53 -5.56 2.60 11.28
C LEU A 53 -4.90 1.96 12.51
N VAL A 54 -4.06 0.95 12.31
CA VAL A 54 -3.33 0.30 13.42
C VAL A 54 -2.39 1.29 14.10
N VAL A 55 -1.66 2.11 13.34
CA VAL A 55 -0.78 3.15 13.90
C VAL A 55 -1.57 4.22 14.66
N ASP A 56 -2.71 4.64 14.14
CA ASP A 56 -3.58 5.61 14.81
C ASP A 56 -4.13 5.05 16.14
N GLU A 57 -4.48 3.76 16.17
CA GLU A 57 -4.89 3.06 17.39
C GLU A 57 -3.74 2.98 18.40
N ILE A 58 -2.52 2.66 17.98
CA ILE A 58 -1.32 2.71 18.84
C ILE A 58 -1.14 4.11 19.42
N SER A 59 -1.23 5.16 18.59
CA SER A 59 -1.06 6.55 19.02
C SER A 59 -2.14 6.98 20.03
N ALA A 60 -3.40 6.63 19.76
CA ALA A 60 -4.51 6.89 20.68
C ALA A 60 -4.31 6.14 22.01
N LYS A 61 -3.91 4.87 21.95
CA LYS A 61 -3.65 4.04 23.12
C LYS A 61 -2.48 4.58 23.95
N ALA A 62 -1.41 5.04 23.30
CA ALA A 62 -0.26 5.64 23.98
C ALA A 62 -0.64 6.91 24.73
N LYS A 63 -1.48 7.78 24.13
CA LYS A 63 -2.01 8.96 24.81
C LYS A 63 -2.88 8.59 26.01
N ALA A 64 -3.71 7.55 25.89
CA ALA A 64 -4.53 7.08 26.99
C ALA A 64 -3.68 6.52 28.14
N ILE A 65 -2.73 5.62 27.85
CA ILE A 65 -1.82 5.05 28.85
C ILE A 65 -1.03 6.15 29.55
N ALA A 66 -0.55 7.16 28.82
CA ALA A 66 0.20 8.28 29.41
C ALA A 66 -0.59 9.08 30.46
N GLN A 67 -1.93 9.00 30.46
CA GLN A 67 -2.81 9.67 31.42
C GLN A 67 -3.21 8.75 32.59
N GLU A 68 -2.94 7.45 32.51
CA GLU A 68 -3.26 6.49 33.56
C GLU A 68 -2.23 6.51 34.70
N PRO A 69 -2.62 6.13 35.93
CA PRO A 69 -1.68 5.82 37.00
C PRO A 69 -0.79 4.64 36.60
N GLU A 70 0.52 4.73 36.89
CA GLU A 70 1.50 3.68 36.59
C GLU A 70 1.52 3.20 35.12
N PRO A 71 1.78 4.10 34.15
CA PRO A 71 1.72 3.81 32.70
C PRO A 71 2.58 2.61 32.25
N GLY A 72 3.62 2.27 33.01
CA GLY A 72 4.56 1.19 32.73
C GLY A 72 3.95 -0.19 32.83
N SER A 73 2.97 -0.36 33.73
CA SER A 73 2.25 -1.63 33.89
C SER A 73 1.39 -1.97 32.66
N LYS A 74 1.14 -1.00 31.79
CA LYS A 74 0.23 -1.07 30.65
C LYS A 74 0.93 -1.22 29.30
N LEU A 75 2.26 -1.19 29.25
CA LEU A 75 3.00 -1.33 27.98
C LEU A 75 2.73 -2.66 27.27
N GLY A 76 2.41 -3.73 28.00
CA GLY A 76 2.02 -5.01 27.41
C GLY A 76 0.77 -4.94 26.53
N GLU A 77 -0.07 -3.91 26.69
CA GLU A 77 -1.27 -3.69 25.87
C GLU A 77 -0.94 -3.30 24.43
N PHE A 78 0.32 -2.95 24.10
CA PHE A 78 0.75 -2.72 22.72
C PHE A 78 1.06 -3.99 21.92
N THR A 79 1.32 -5.11 22.61
CA THR A 79 1.69 -6.40 21.99
C THR A 79 0.79 -6.81 20.84
N PRO A 80 -0.57 -6.82 20.95
CA PRO A 80 -1.43 -7.24 19.84
C PRO A 80 -1.26 -6.36 18.59
N TYR A 81 -0.99 -5.06 18.74
CA TYR A 81 -0.76 -4.17 17.61
C TYR A 81 0.60 -4.44 16.94
N PHE A 82 1.63 -4.74 17.74
CA PHE A 82 2.94 -5.11 17.20
C PHE A 82 2.90 -6.45 16.48
N ASP A 83 2.24 -7.45 17.06
CA ASP A 83 2.02 -8.74 16.43
C ASP A 83 1.27 -8.57 15.11
N GLN A 84 0.24 -7.73 15.08
CA GLN A 84 -0.50 -7.44 13.85
C GLN A 84 0.41 -6.81 12.78
N LEU A 85 1.19 -5.79 13.13
CA LEU A 85 2.11 -5.14 12.20
C LEU A 85 3.21 -6.08 11.69
N LEU A 86 3.77 -6.92 12.56
CA LEU A 86 4.86 -7.84 12.25
C LEU A 86 4.39 -9.10 11.50
N MET A 87 3.16 -9.55 11.72
CA MET A 87 2.64 -10.77 11.10
C MET A 87 1.80 -10.47 9.86
N GLU A 88 0.79 -9.60 9.97
CA GLU A 88 -0.16 -9.34 8.88
C GLU A 88 0.40 -8.35 7.85
N TYR A 89 1.22 -7.39 8.30
CA TYR A 89 1.76 -6.30 7.49
C TYR A 89 3.29 -6.31 7.40
N SER A 90 3.92 -7.49 7.52
CA SER A 90 5.39 -7.65 7.50
C SER A 90 6.08 -6.99 6.30
N GLY A 91 5.49 -7.09 5.11
CA GLY A 91 6.02 -6.45 3.90
C GLY A 91 6.04 -4.92 4.00
N GLU A 92 4.94 -4.33 4.47
CA GLU A 92 4.87 -2.89 4.72
C GLU A 92 5.76 -2.46 5.88
N TYR A 93 5.86 -3.31 6.91
CA TYR A 93 6.66 -3.06 8.09
C TYR A 93 8.12 -2.77 7.74
N GLU A 94 8.71 -3.63 6.90
CA GLU A 94 10.09 -3.46 6.44
C GLU A 94 10.20 -2.36 5.38
N MET A 95 9.33 -2.37 4.36
CA MET A 95 9.41 -1.44 3.23
C MET A 95 9.25 0.03 3.65
N TYR A 96 8.38 0.31 4.62
CA TYR A 96 8.07 1.65 5.08
C TYR A 96 8.63 1.98 6.46
N ARG A 97 9.47 1.10 7.03
CA ARG A 97 10.14 1.32 8.32
C ARG A 97 9.16 1.68 9.43
N LEU A 98 8.12 0.84 9.57
CA LEU A 98 7.07 1.08 10.55
C LEU A 98 7.59 1.01 11.99
N ASP A 99 8.76 0.43 12.23
CA ASP A 99 9.47 0.48 13.50
C ASP A 99 9.67 1.92 14.01
N GLU A 100 10.09 2.84 13.15
CA GLU A 100 10.28 4.25 13.53
C GLU A 100 8.95 4.93 13.89
N ILE A 101 7.91 4.65 13.11
CA ILE A 101 6.58 5.23 13.30
C ILE A 101 5.96 4.72 14.60
N VAL A 102 6.09 3.43 14.87
CA VAL A 102 5.60 2.81 16.10
C VAL A 102 6.30 3.39 17.31
N VAL A 103 7.64 3.50 17.28
CA VAL A 103 8.43 4.09 18.38
C VAL A 103 8.00 5.54 18.64
N ALA A 104 7.84 6.34 17.58
CA ALA A 104 7.34 7.71 17.70
C ALA A 104 5.93 7.75 18.30
N SER A 105 5.06 6.81 17.93
CA SER A 105 3.67 6.75 18.39
C SER A 105 3.55 6.38 19.88
N ILE A 106 4.43 5.51 20.39
CA ILE A 106 4.44 5.12 21.82
C ILE A 106 5.21 6.10 22.71
N THR A 107 5.98 7.02 22.12
CA THR A 107 6.81 7.99 22.85
C THR A 107 6.07 8.72 23.97
N PRO A 108 4.80 9.16 23.83
CA PRO A 108 4.05 9.78 24.93
C PRO A 108 3.94 8.89 26.19
N ALA A 109 3.66 7.60 26.03
CA ALA A 109 3.55 6.64 27.15
C ALA A 109 4.91 6.32 27.78
N VAL A 110 5.96 6.32 26.97
CA VAL A 110 7.33 6.02 27.42
C VAL A 110 7.97 7.25 28.10
N SER A 111 7.70 8.47 27.60
CA SER A 111 8.23 9.70 28.17
C SER A 111 7.71 9.95 29.59
N THR A 112 6.44 9.68 29.86
CA THR A 112 5.87 9.79 31.21
C THR A 112 6.48 8.79 32.19
N LEU A 113 6.90 7.62 31.72
CA LEU A 113 7.59 6.62 32.53
C LEU A 113 8.97 7.08 32.97
N PHE A 114 9.74 7.66 32.04
CA PHE A 114 11.04 8.23 32.37
C PHE A 114 10.91 9.44 33.29
N ALA A 115 9.92 10.31 33.06
CA ALA A 115 9.67 11.47 33.91
C ALA A 115 9.20 11.10 35.34
N ALA A 116 8.46 10.00 35.50
CA ALA A 116 8.07 9.47 36.81
C ALA A 116 9.22 8.75 37.54
N GLY A 117 10.25 8.34 36.81
CA GLY A 117 11.43 7.63 37.31
C GLY A 117 12.63 8.51 37.68
N ASP A 118 12.52 9.84 37.62
CA ASP A 118 13.56 10.77 38.07
C ASP A 118 13.36 11.18 39.55
N PRO A 119 14.13 10.60 40.50
CA PRO A 119 14.54 11.30 41.69
C PRO A 119 15.93 11.89 41.45
N ASN A 120 16.01 13.06 40.81
CA ASN A 120 17.13 14.02 40.91
C ASN A 120 16.76 15.39 40.36
#